data_AF-A0A3Q4I2D9-F1
#
_entry.id   AF-A0A3Q4I2D9-F1
#
_cell.length_a   1.000
_cell.length_b   1.000
_cell.length_c   1.000
_cell.angle_alpha   90.00
_cell.angle_beta   90.00
_cell.angle_gamma   90.00
#
_symmetry.space_group_name_H-M   'P 1'
#
loop_
_entity.id
_entity.type
_entity.pdbx_description
1 polymer ?
#
loop_
_entity_poly.entity_id
_entity_poly.type
_entity_poly.pdbx_seq_one_letter_code
_entity_poly.pdbx_strand_id
1 'polypeptide(L)'
;LEAWSCPPLYDMVHYGHSNQLRQAKAMGDYLIVGVHTDSEISKHKGPPVFTQEERYKMVRAIKWVDEVVQGAPYVTTLETLDKYNCDFCVHGDDITLTVDGKDTYEEVKKSGRYRECKRTQGVSTTDLVGRMLLMTKAHHSNIDTSDYQEHTDNFGKVDLVCHGKTEIYPDKDGSDPYAFFLNTQEPRRKGILRTVDSGNSLTTDAIVQRIIKNRLLFEARNQKKEAKEIAVIQAMKRQEEEKTKERAQAVL
;
A
#
# COMPACT_ATOMS: atom_id res chain seq x y z
N LEU A 1 -2.87 -24.08 -13.43
CA LEU A 1 -3.78 -23.44 -12.45
C LEU A 1 -3.52 -21.94 -12.44
N GLU A 2 -4.53 -21.14 -12.78
CA GLU A 2 -4.47 -19.68 -12.84
C GLU A 2 -5.09 -19.07 -11.59
N ALA A 3 -4.28 -18.32 -10.84
CA ALA A 3 -4.71 -17.67 -9.61
C ALA A 3 -4.98 -16.18 -9.85
N TRP A 4 -6.11 -15.71 -9.33
CA TRP A 4 -6.41 -14.28 -9.22
C TRP A 4 -6.02 -13.77 -7.83
N SER A 5 -5.05 -12.86 -7.72
CA SER A 5 -4.86 -12.16 -6.45
C SER A 5 -5.95 -11.12 -6.30
N CYS A 6 -6.83 -11.30 -5.32
CA CYS A 6 -7.83 -10.29 -5.01
C CYS A 6 -7.12 -9.02 -4.56
N PRO A 7 -7.47 -7.83 -5.08
CA PRO A 7 -6.59 -6.67 -4.92
C PRO A 7 -6.66 -6.11 -3.49
N PRO A 8 -5.60 -6.19 -2.67
CA PRO A 8 -5.33 -5.08 -1.78
C PRO A 8 -5.14 -3.82 -2.63
N LEU A 9 -5.25 -2.66 -2.00
CA LEU A 9 -5.09 -1.37 -2.67
C LEU A 9 -3.79 -1.25 -3.49
N TYR A 10 -2.75 -2.00 -3.08
CA TYR A 10 -1.37 -1.90 -3.53
C TYR A 10 -0.85 -0.46 -3.52
N ASP A 11 -1.34 0.33 -2.57
CA ASP A 11 -0.82 1.66 -2.26
C ASP A 11 0.22 1.52 -1.15
N MET A 12 1.37 2.18 -1.31
CA MET A 12 2.53 1.95 -0.46
C MET A 12 2.93 0.46 -0.39
N VAL A 13 3.22 -0.14 -1.56
CA VAL A 13 3.65 -1.56 -1.65
C VAL A 13 4.84 -1.82 -0.72
N HIS A 14 4.79 -2.96 -0.03
CA HIS A 14 5.74 -3.36 1.00
C HIS A 14 5.86 -4.89 1.03
N TYR A 15 6.83 -5.42 1.78
CA TYR A 15 7.13 -6.86 1.77
C TYR A 15 5.94 -7.76 2.13
N GLY A 16 4.99 -7.26 2.95
CA GLY A 16 3.73 -7.96 3.21
C GLY A 16 2.89 -8.23 1.95
N HIS A 17 2.77 -7.27 1.03
CA HIS A 17 2.09 -7.46 -0.25
C HIS A 17 2.85 -8.46 -1.14
N SER A 18 4.18 -8.35 -1.17
CA SER A 18 5.01 -9.27 -1.96
C SER A 18 4.93 -10.70 -1.43
N ASN A 19 4.88 -10.91 -0.11
CA ASN A 19 4.71 -12.24 0.49
C ASN A 19 3.29 -12.80 0.31
N GLN A 20 2.26 -11.95 0.27
CA GLN A 20 0.91 -12.36 -0.13
C GLN A 20 0.92 -12.91 -1.56
N LEU A 21 1.50 -12.15 -2.49
CA LEU A 21 1.61 -12.56 -3.90
C LEU A 21 2.47 -13.82 -4.08
N ARG A 22 3.54 -13.98 -3.29
CA ARG A 22 4.31 -15.23 -3.23
C ARG A 22 3.45 -16.42 -2.83
N GLN A 23 2.62 -16.28 -1.79
CA GLN A 23 1.72 -17.33 -1.33
C GLN A 23 0.66 -17.65 -2.41
N ALA A 24 0.08 -16.63 -3.04
CA ALA A 24 -0.89 -16.81 -4.12
C ALA A 24 -0.26 -17.53 -5.33
N LYS A 25 0.93 -17.10 -5.76
CA LYS A 25 1.70 -17.76 -6.83
C LYS A 25 2.01 -19.22 -6.49
N ALA A 26 2.27 -19.56 -5.23
CA ALA A 26 2.54 -20.93 -4.83
C ALA A 26 1.31 -21.87 -4.89
N MET A 27 0.10 -21.32 -5.04
CA MET A 27 -1.14 -22.10 -5.16
C MET A 27 -1.50 -22.43 -6.61
N GLY A 28 -0.77 -21.89 -7.59
CA GLY A 28 -0.99 -22.12 -9.01
C GLY A 28 0.30 -21.99 -9.82
N ASP A 29 0.16 -21.93 -11.14
CA ASP A 29 1.28 -21.83 -12.08
C ASP A 29 1.39 -20.43 -12.68
N TYR A 30 0.28 -19.68 -12.68
CA TYR A 30 0.16 -18.33 -13.23
C TYR A 30 -0.62 -17.44 -12.26
N LEU A 31 -0.17 -16.21 -12.06
CA LEU A 31 -0.73 -15.24 -11.13
C LEU A 31 -1.08 -13.94 -11.86
N ILE A 32 -2.39 -13.68 -11.91
CA ILE A 32 -2.98 -12.44 -12.40
C ILE A 32 -3.33 -11.57 -11.19
N VAL A 33 -2.92 -10.30 -11.21
CA VAL A 33 -3.21 -9.35 -10.14
C VAL A 33 -4.04 -8.21 -10.67
N GLY A 34 -5.28 -8.10 -10.17
CA GLY A 34 -6.11 -6.92 -10.40
C GLY A 34 -5.60 -5.72 -9.59
N VAL A 35 -5.68 -4.52 -10.16
CA VAL A 35 -5.38 -3.28 -9.45
C VAL A 35 -6.46 -2.24 -9.79
N HIS A 36 -7.11 -1.67 -8.77
CA HIS A 36 -8.21 -0.71 -8.96
C HIS A 36 -7.73 0.64 -9.48
N THR A 37 -8.61 1.40 -10.13
CA THR A 37 -8.39 2.80 -10.48
C THR A 37 -8.47 3.72 -9.26
N ASP A 38 -7.88 4.91 -9.36
CA ASP A 38 -7.94 5.91 -8.28
C ASP A 38 -9.38 6.38 -7.99
N SER A 39 -10.20 6.44 -9.04
CA SER A 39 -11.63 6.80 -8.94
C SER A 39 -12.43 5.74 -8.18
N GLU A 40 -12.16 4.45 -8.42
CA GLU A 40 -12.86 3.35 -7.76
C GLU A 40 -12.51 3.24 -6.28
N ILE A 41 -11.24 3.48 -5.95
CA ILE A 41 -10.74 3.54 -4.59
C ILE A 41 -11.42 4.68 -3.81
N SER A 42 -11.51 5.85 -4.43
CA SER A 42 -12.02 7.07 -3.77
C SER A 42 -13.52 7.00 -3.45
N LYS A 43 -14.27 6.09 -4.07
CA LYS A 43 -15.68 5.81 -3.73
C LYS A 43 -15.81 5.10 -2.38
N HIS A 44 -14.87 4.20 -2.08
CA HIS A 44 -14.93 3.32 -0.92
C HIS A 44 -14.12 3.84 0.27
N LYS A 45 -13.03 4.57 0.00
CA LYS A 45 -12.11 5.09 1.02
C LYS A 45 -11.49 6.44 0.62
N GLY A 46 -10.47 6.88 1.35
CA GLY A 46 -9.68 8.05 0.96
C GLY A 46 -8.96 7.84 -0.38
N PRO A 47 -8.59 8.93 -1.07
CA PRO A 47 -7.75 8.82 -2.26
C PRO A 47 -6.41 8.14 -1.91
N PRO A 48 -5.84 7.35 -2.83
CA PRO A 48 -4.55 6.70 -2.60
C PRO A 48 -3.40 7.72 -2.55
N VAL A 49 -2.27 7.34 -1.94
CA VAL A 49 -1.02 8.11 -1.93
C VAL A 49 -0.34 8.04 -3.30
N PHE A 50 -0.33 6.86 -3.91
CA PHE A 50 0.16 6.64 -5.27
C PHE A 50 -0.98 6.66 -6.30
N THR A 51 -0.68 7.28 -7.43
CA THR A 51 -1.51 7.19 -8.64
C THR A 51 -1.64 5.74 -9.10
N GLN A 52 -2.71 5.45 -9.83
CA GLN A 52 -2.92 4.11 -10.38
C GLN A 52 -1.75 3.63 -11.25
N GLU A 53 -1.11 4.51 -12.03
CA GLU A 53 0.04 4.15 -12.87
C GLU A 53 1.27 3.78 -12.04
N GLU A 54 1.55 4.50 -10.95
CA GLU A 54 2.60 4.14 -10.00
C GLU A 54 2.32 2.77 -9.38
N ARG A 55 1.07 2.49 -8.99
CA ARG A 55 0.67 1.20 -8.43
C ARG A 55 0.77 0.06 -9.45
N TYR A 56 0.33 0.26 -10.69
CA TYR A 56 0.47 -0.73 -11.77
C TYR A 56 1.92 -1.10 -12.02
N LYS A 57 2.82 -0.11 -12.06
CA LYS A 57 4.26 -0.34 -12.24
C LYS A 57 4.87 -1.11 -11.06
N MET A 58 4.53 -0.73 -9.83
CA MET A 58 5.04 -1.43 -8.64
C MET A 58 4.61 -2.89 -8.60
N VAL A 59 3.33 -3.18 -8.84
CA VAL A 59 2.82 -4.57 -8.83
C VAL A 59 3.49 -5.39 -9.93
N ARG A 60 3.63 -4.83 -11.13
CA ARG A 60 4.30 -5.51 -12.27
C ARG A 60 5.77 -5.84 -12.01
N ALA A 61 6.44 -5.07 -11.15
CA ALA A 61 7.83 -5.31 -10.80
C ALA A 61 8.02 -6.45 -9.76
N ILE A 62 6.93 -6.95 -9.16
CA ILE A 62 7.02 -8.03 -8.17
C ILE A 62 7.24 -9.35 -8.90
N LYS A 63 8.36 -10.03 -8.61
CA LYS A 63 8.83 -11.24 -9.31
C LYS A 63 7.86 -12.43 -9.41
N TRP A 64 6.78 -12.44 -8.61
CA TRP A 64 5.79 -13.51 -8.59
C TRP A 64 4.55 -13.20 -9.45
N VAL A 65 4.42 -11.96 -9.92
CA VAL A 65 3.29 -11.51 -10.72
C VAL A 65 3.60 -11.74 -12.19
N ASP A 66 2.72 -12.45 -12.89
CA ASP A 66 2.87 -12.67 -14.33
C ASP A 66 2.11 -11.61 -15.15
N GLU A 67 0.90 -11.25 -14.70
CA GLU A 67 0.06 -10.25 -15.36
C GLU A 67 -0.59 -9.27 -14.37
N VAL A 68 -0.69 -8.01 -14.78
CA VAL A 68 -1.41 -6.97 -14.03
C VAL A 68 -2.61 -6.49 -14.83
N VAL A 69 -3.80 -6.69 -14.25
CA VAL A 69 -5.07 -6.19 -14.80
C VAL A 69 -5.35 -4.80 -14.22
N GLN A 70 -5.38 -3.81 -15.10
CA GLN A 70 -5.69 -2.42 -14.73
C GLN A 70 -7.19 -2.20 -14.61
N GLY A 71 -7.60 -1.36 -13.66
CA GLY A 71 -9.00 -1.02 -13.45
C GLY A 71 -9.88 -2.20 -13.02
N ALA A 72 -9.32 -3.11 -12.21
CA ALA A 72 -10.08 -4.21 -11.65
C ALA A 72 -11.23 -3.72 -10.75
N PRO A 73 -12.39 -4.40 -10.74
CA PRO A 73 -13.52 -4.03 -9.87
C PRO A 73 -13.13 -4.13 -8.39
N TYR A 74 -13.78 -3.35 -7.53
CA TYR A 74 -13.45 -3.29 -6.09
C TYR A 74 -13.66 -4.62 -5.37
N VAL A 75 -14.71 -5.35 -5.74
CA VAL A 75 -15.05 -6.67 -5.22
C VAL A 75 -14.79 -7.71 -6.30
N THR A 76 -14.12 -8.80 -5.93
CA THR A 76 -13.90 -9.93 -6.84
C THR A 76 -15.20 -10.72 -7.00
N THR A 77 -15.64 -10.88 -8.25
CA THR A 77 -16.84 -11.63 -8.64
C THR A 77 -16.48 -12.88 -9.44
N LEU A 78 -17.40 -13.84 -9.55
CA LEU A 78 -17.22 -15.00 -10.43
C LEU A 78 -17.03 -14.57 -11.89
N GLU A 79 -17.78 -13.56 -12.35
CA GLU A 79 -17.64 -12.99 -13.68
C GLU A 79 -16.21 -12.49 -13.94
N THR A 80 -15.56 -11.88 -12.95
CA THR A 80 -14.17 -11.43 -13.08
C THR A 80 -13.23 -12.61 -13.23
N LEU A 81 -13.42 -13.66 -12.43
CA LEU A 81 -12.61 -14.87 -12.52
C LEU A 81 -12.78 -15.56 -13.87
N ASP A 82 -14.01 -15.67 -14.36
CA ASP A 82 -14.31 -16.29 -15.65
C ASP A 82 -13.77 -15.48 -16.82
N LYS A 83 -13.90 -14.14 -16.76
CA LYS A 83 -13.36 -13.22 -17.78
C LYS A 83 -11.86 -13.38 -18.00
N TYR A 84 -11.11 -13.61 -16.92
CA TYR A 84 -9.65 -13.77 -16.96
C TYR A 84 -9.22 -15.23 -16.85
N ASN A 85 -10.13 -16.19 -16.99
CA ASN A 85 -9.86 -17.63 -16.94
C ASN A 85 -9.16 -18.10 -15.64
N CYS A 86 -9.36 -17.39 -14.53
CA CYS A 86 -8.76 -17.74 -13.24
C CYS A 86 -9.57 -18.85 -12.54
N ASP A 87 -8.89 -19.90 -12.07
CA ASP A 87 -9.51 -21.01 -11.36
C ASP A 87 -10.08 -20.57 -10.00
N PHE A 88 -9.35 -19.71 -9.28
CA PHE A 88 -9.72 -19.24 -7.94
C PHE A 88 -9.11 -17.87 -7.63
N CYS A 89 -9.67 -17.18 -6.63
CA CYS A 89 -9.04 -16.01 -6.04
C CYS A 89 -8.32 -16.32 -4.73
N VAL A 90 -7.29 -15.52 -4.43
CA VAL A 90 -6.55 -15.56 -3.16
C VAL A 90 -6.68 -14.22 -2.45
N HIS A 91 -7.03 -14.24 -1.17
CA HIS A 91 -7.07 -13.04 -0.32
C HIS A 91 -6.52 -13.33 1.08
N GLY A 92 -6.19 -12.29 1.84
CA GLY A 92 -5.83 -12.42 3.25
C GLY A 92 -7.01 -12.91 4.10
N ASP A 93 -6.71 -13.43 5.29
CA ASP A 93 -7.65 -13.89 6.32
C ASP A 93 -8.37 -12.76 7.08
N ASP A 94 -8.42 -11.55 6.50
CA ASP A 94 -9.09 -10.40 7.08
C ASP A 94 -10.63 -10.54 7.02
N ILE A 95 -11.31 -10.07 8.07
CA ILE A 95 -12.78 -10.00 8.12
C ILE A 95 -13.27 -9.01 7.05
N THR A 96 -14.01 -9.50 6.06
CA THR A 96 -14.46 -8.71 4.90
C THR A 96 -15.99 -8.68 4.83
N LEU A 97 -16.60 -7.96 5.77
CA LEU A 97 -18.05 -7.79 5.85
C LEU A 97 -18.50 -6.49 5.15
N THR A 98 -19.62 -6.56 4.44
CA THR A 98 -20.36 -5.39 3.96
C THR A 98 -21.01 -4.64 5.12
N VAL A 99 -21.55 -3.44 4.85
CA VAL A 99 -22.32 -2.65 5.84
C VAL A 99 -23.51 -3.42 6.42
N ASP A 100 -24.04 -4.39 5.69
CA ASP A 100 -25.15 -5.25 6.10
C ASP A 100 -24.68 -6.52 6.84
N GLY A 101 -23.39 -6.64 7.13
CA GLY A 101 -22.81 -7.79 7.84
C GLY A 101 -22.66 -9.05 7.00
N LYS A 102 -22.75 -8.96 5.66
CA LYS A 102 -22.54 -10.10 4.76
C LYS A 102 -21.10 -10.19 4.28
N ASP A 103 -20.60 -11.40 4.05
CA ASP A 103 -19.26 -11.60 3.49
C ASP A 103 -19.18 -11.06 2.06
N THR A 104 -18.19 -10.21 1.80
CA THR A 104 -17.98 -9.55 0.51
C THR A 104 -17.64 -10.56 -0.60
N TYR A 105 -17.11 -11.72 -0.24
CA TYR A 105 -16.76 -12.81 -1.14
C TYR A 105 -17.70 -14.02 -1.01
N GLU A 106 -18.89 -13.84 -0.44
CA GLU A 106 -19.85 -14.94 -0.20
C GLU A 106 -20.08 -15.79 -1.46
N GLU A 107 -20.30 -15.15 -2.61
CA GLU A 107 -20.53 -15.82 -3.90
C GLU A 107 -19.31 -16.68 -4.31
N VAL A 108 -18.11 -16.10 -4.23
CA VAL A 108 -16.87 -16.78 -4.63
C VAL A 108 -16.54 -17.93 -3.68
N LYS A 109 -16.76 -17.74 -2.37
CA LYS A 109 -16.61 -18.79 -1.35
C LYS A 109 -17.56 -19.96 -1.59
N LYS A 110 -18.84 -19.69 -1.89
CA LYS A 110 -19.85 -20.73 -2.20
C LYS A 110 -19.49 -21.56 -3.42
N SER A 111 -18.82 -20.96 -4.41
CA SER A 111 -18.35 -21.69 -5.61
C SER A 111 -17.12 -22.56 -5.39
N GLY A 112 -16.49 -22.52 -4.20
CA GLY A 112 -15.24 -23.23 -3.93
C GLY A 112 -13.99 -22.61 -4.58
N ARG A 113 -14.11 -21.39 -5.13
CA ARG A 113 -13.05 -20.68 -5.86
C ARG A 113 -12.38 -19.58 -5.03
N TYR A 114 -12.41 -19.69 -3.70
CA TYR A 114 -11.78 -18.75 -2.78
C TYR A 114 -10.70 -19.47 -1.96
N ARG A 115 -9.50 -18.90 -1.87
CA ARG A 115 -8.40 -19.38 -1.04
C ARG A 115 -7.85 -18.28 -0.15
N GLU A 116 -7.37 -18.68 1.02
CA GLU A 116 -6.81 -17.76 2.00
C GLU A 116 -5.30 -17.87 2.06
N CYS A 117 -4.65 -16.75 2.34
CA CYS A 117 -3.23 -16.66 2.61
C CYS A 117 -3.01 -15.96 3.95
N LYS A 118 -1.90 -16.29 4.62
CA LYS A 118 -1.62 -15.75 5.95
C LYS A 118 -1.12 -14.32 5.85
N ARG A 119 -1.67 -13.44 6.68
CA ARG A 119 -1.16 -12.08 6.86
C ARG A 119 0.32 -12.09 7.28
N THR A 120 1.10 -11.19 6.69
CA THR A 120 2.52 -11.04 7.03
C THR A 120 2.68 -10.23 8.31
N GLN A 121 3.39 -10.77 9.29
CA GLN A 121 3.65 -10.10 10.57
C GLN A 121 4.68 -8.97 10.43
N GLY A 122 4.55 -7.95 11.28
CA GLY A 122 5.53 -6.86 11.41
C GLY A 122 5.45 -5.73 10.37
N VAL A 123 4.44 -5.74 9.48
CA VAL A 123 4.24 -4.65 8.51
C VAL A 123 2.78 -4.44 8.15
N SER A 124 2.40 -3.17 8.01
CA SER A 124 1.17 -2.74 7.35
C SER A 124 1.36 -1.32 6.81
N THR A 125 0.52 -0.88 5.87
CA THR A 125 0.52 0.51 5.42
C THR A 125 0.34 1.49 6.59
N THR A 126 -0.52 1.16 7.56
CA THR A 126 -0.74 1.98 8.77
C THR A 126 0.53 2.11 9.61
N ASP A 127 1.26 1.02 9.81
CA ASP A 127 2.53 1.02 10.53
C ASP A 127 3.59 1.87 9.81
N LEU A 128 3.73 1.70 8.49
CA LEU A 128 4.69 2.50 7.70
C LEU A 128 4.37 4.01 7.73
N VAL A 129 3.09 4.37 7.58
CA VAL A 129 2.65 5.77 7.71
C VAL A 129 2.91 6.29 9.12
N GLY A 130 2.66 5.47 10.15
CA GLY A 130 2.99 5.79 11.54
C GLY A 130 4.46 6.13 11.72
N ARG A 131 5.37 5.32 11.17
CA ARG A 131 6.83 5.57 11.21
C ARG A 131 7.26 6.82 10.43
N MET A 132 6.54 7.19 9.36
CA MET A 132 6.84 8.41 8.59
C MET A 132 6.40 9.67 9.34
N LEU A 133 5.27 9.61 10.04
CA LEU A 133 4.73 10.74 10.79
C LEU A 133 5.40 10.92 12.15
N LEU A 134 5.75 9.81 12.80
CA LEU A 134 6.62 9.78 13.97
C LEU A 134 8.05 10.01 13.47
N MET A 135 8.46 11.28 13.39
CA MET A 135 9.83 11.72 13.07
C MET A 135 10.87 11.27 14.14
N THR A 136 10.72 10.08 14.71
CA THR A 136 11.62 9.55 15.72
C THR A 136 12.73 8.76 15.03
N LYS A 137 13.98 9.14 15.34
CA LYS A 137 15.18 8.41 14.90
C LYS A 137 15.35 7.05 15.60
N ALA A 138 14.44 6.70 16.51
CA ALA A 138 14.49 5.52 17.37
C ALA A 138 13.97 4.24 16.70
N HIS A 139 13.37 4.33 15.50
CA HIS A 139 12.90 3.13 14.80
C HIS A 139 14.03 2.22 14.28
N HIS A 140 15.27 2.72 14.23
CA HIS A 140 16.46 1.93 13.88
C HIS A 140 17.28 1.50 15.10
N SER A 141 16.97 1.98 16.32
CA SER A 141 17.84 1.79 17.49
C SER A 141 17.69 0.44 18.20
N ASN A 142 16.81 -0.43 17.71
CA ASN A 142 16.64 -1.80 18.23
C ASN A 142 17.11 -2.87 17.23
N ILE A 143 17.90 -2.51 16.21
CA ILE A 143 18.67 -3.52 15.48
C ILE A 143 19.86 -3.84 16.38
N ASP A 144 19.80 -5.00 17.03
CA ASP A 144 20.95 -5.55 17.73
C ASP A 144 22.10 -5.64 16.72
N THR A 145 23.15 -4.86 16.96
CA THR A 145 24.31 -4.77 16.05
C THR A 145 25.15 -6.05 16.07
N SER A 146 24.77 -7.02 16.91
CA SER A 146 25.39 -8.33 17.06
C SER A 146 25.23 -9.23 15.83
N ASP A 147 24.22 -9.03 14.99
CA ASP A 147 23.96 -9.83 13.78
C ASP A 147 24.58 -9.25 12.49
N TYR A 148 25.16 -8.04 12.54
CA TYR A 148 26.10 -7.62 11.50
C TYR A 148 27.43 -8.31 11.79
N GLN A 149 27.50 -9.62 11.53
CA GLN A 149 28.78 -10.24 11.23
C GLN A 149 29.43 -9.37 10.15
N GLU A 150 30.68 -8.98 10.38
CA GLU A 150 31.56 -8.48 9.34
C GLU A 150 31.51 -9.50 8.19
N HIS A 151 30.62 -9.29 7.23
CA HIS A 151 30.70 -9.88 5.91
C HIS A 151 31.91 -9.21 5.27
N THR A 152 33.09 -9.65 5.68
CA THR A 152 34.37 -9.39 5.02
C THR A 152 34.24 -9.95 3.61
N ASP A 153 33.90 -9.05 2.69
CA ASP A 153 34.28 -9.00 1.29
C ASP A 153 34.62 -10.34 0.62
N ASN A 154 33.63 -11.23 0.54
CA ASN A 154 33.57 -12.25 -0.51
C ASN A 154 32.68 -11.78 -1.67
N PHE A 155 32.50 -10.46 -1.84
CA PHE A 155 32.04 -9.94 -3.11
C PHE A 155 33.11 -10.28 -4.14
N GLY A 156 32.79 -11.22 -5.04
CA GLY A 156 33.60 -11.45 -6.24
C GLY A 156 33.78 -10.16 -7.03
N LYS A 157 34.51 -10.24 -8.14
CA LYS A 157 34.74 -9.10 -9.04
C LYS A 157 33.43 -8.37 -9.35
N VAL A 158 33.28 -7.13 -8.86
CA VAL A 158 32.13 -6.27 -9.15
C VAL A 158 32.32 -5.64 -10.53
N ASP A 159 31.48 -6.04 -11.49
CA ASP A 159 31.56 -5.56 -12.88
C ASP A 159 30.70 -4.30 -13.15
N LEU A 160 29.75 -3.96 -12.27
CA LEU A 160 28.83 -2.84 -12.43
C LEU A 160 28.40 -2.23 -11.10
N VAL A 161 28.45 -0.90 -11.01
CA VAL A 161 27.85 -0.11 -9.92
C VAL A 161 26.82 0.83 -10.53
N CYS A 162 25.61 0.88 -9.98
CA CYS A 162 24.55 1.76 -10.46
C CYS A 162 24.18 2.81 -9.42
N HIS A 163 24.01 4.06 -9.86
CA HIS A 163 23.39 5.12 -9.07
C HIS A 163 22.21 5.71 -9.85
N GLY A 164 21.18 6.19 -9.14
CA GLY A 164 20.08 6.93 -9.77
C GLY A 164 20.56 8.26 -10.37
N LYS A 165 19.66 9.04 -10.98
CA LYS A 165 19.98 10.42 -11.41
C LYS A 165 20.03 11.44 -10.26
N THR A 166 19.85 10.98 -9.03
CA THR A 166 19.91 11.82 -7.84
C THR A 166 21.32 12.35 -7.60
N GLU A 167 21.40 13.48 -6.91
CA GLU A 167 22.68 14.03 -6.48
C GLU A 167 23.37 13.07 -5.51
N ILE A 168 24.67 12.86 -5.70
CA ILE A 168 25.50 12.06 -4.80
C ILE A 168 26.00 13.00 -3.71
N TYR A 169 25.46 12.86 -2.50
CA TYR A 169 25.92 13.61 -1.35
C TYR A 169 27.21 13.00 -0.79
N PRO A 170 28.19 13.83 -0.40
CA PRO A 170 29.39 13.34 0.28
C PRO A 170 29.03 12.75 1.65
N ASP A 171 29.87 11.83 2.12
CA ASP A 171 29.80 11.26 3.45
C ASP A 171 30.05 12.32 4.54
N LYS A 172 29.81 11.97 5.80
CA LYS A 172 29.95 12.91 6.93
C LYS A 172 31.35 13.52 7.06
N ASP A 173 32.36 12.82 6.57
CA ASP A 173 33.76 13.25 6.55
C ASP A 173 34.12 14.03 5.27
N GLY A 174 33.14 14.27 4.39
CA GLY A 174 33.31 14.97 3.11
C GLY A 174 33.82 14.09 1.97
N SER A 175 34.02 12.79 2.20
CA SER A 175 34.47 11.87 1.15
C SER A 175 33.35 11.55 0.15
N ASP A 176 33.69 11.28 -1.12
CA ASP A 176 32.72 10.75 -2.08
C ASP A 176 32.40 9.30 -1.65
N PRO A 177 31.12 8.91 -1.48
CA PRO A 177 30.74 7.56 -1.09
C PRO A 177 31.19 6.48 -2.10
N TYR A 178 31.56 6.87 -3.32
CA TYR A 178 32.14 6.00 -4.34
C TYR A 178 33.67 6.09 -4.44
N ALA A 179 34.35 6.74 -3.48
CA ALA A 179 35.81 6.88 -3.46
C ALA A 179 36.54 5.74 -2.72
N PHE A 180 35.93 5.10 -1.72
CA PHE A 180 36.64 4.13 -0.89
C PHE A 180 36.13 2.70 -1.07
N PHE A 181 36.94 1.86 -1.70
CA PHE A 181 36.94 0.41 -1.48
C PHE A 181 38.38 0.02 -1.15
N LEU A 182 38.63 -0.35 0.11
CA LEU A 182 39.93 -0.87 0.53
C LEU A 182 40.29 -2.05 -0.41
N ASN A 183 41.45 -1.94 -1.07
CA ASN A 183 42.02 -2.89 -2.04
C ASN A 183 41.37 -3.02 -3.43
N THR A 184 40.40 -2.18 -3.80
CA THR A 184 39.91 -2.13 -5.19
C THR A 184 39.76 -0.69 -5.68
N GLN A 185 40.51 -0.34 -6.74
CA GLN A 185 40.44 0.97 -7.40
C GLN A 185 38.98 1.43 -7.64
N GLU A 186 38.71 2.71 -7.41
CA GLU A 186 37.39 3.38 -7.43
C GLU A 186 36.46 2.94 -8.58
N PRO A 187 35.15 2.69 -8.34
CA PRO A 187 34.16 2.39 -9.40
C PRO A 187 34.13 3.40 -10.55
N ARG A 188 34.36 4.70 -10.25
CA ARG A 188 34.49 5.76 -11.25
C ARG A 188 35.73 5.56 -12.12
N ARG A 189 36.90 5.33 -11.52
CA ARG A 189 38.16 5.09 -12.24
C ARG A 189 38.13 3.82 -13.07
N LYS A 190 37.43 2.78 -12.60
CA LYS A 190 37.23 1.53 -13.33
C LYS A 190 36.21 1.63 -14.48
N GLY A 191 35.50 2.75 -14.61
CA GLY A 191 34.45 2.91 -15.63
C GLY A 191 33.24 1.97 -15.44
N ILE A 192 33.08 1.41 -14.24
CA ILE A 192 31.97 0.49 -13.90
C ILE A 192 30.78 1.21 -13.25
N LEU A 193 30.91 2.50 -12.92
CA LEU A 193 29.79 3.31 -12.43
C LEU A 193 28.88 3.75 -13.60
N ARG A 194 27.60 3.39 -13.54
CA ARG A 194 26.57 3.79 -14.50
C ARG A 194 25.45 4.55 -13.79
N THR A 195 25.07 5.69 -14.34
CA THR A 195 23.85 6.39 -13.94
C THR A 195 22.66 5.74 -14.63
N VAL A 196 21.66 5.35 -13.85
CA VAL A 196 20.43 4.76 -14.36
C VAL A 196 19.28 5.74 -14.15
N ASP A 197 18.55 6.01 -15.23
CA ASP A 197 17.30 6.77 -15.15
C ASP A 197 16.14 5.83 -14.83
N SER A 198 15.45 6.07 -13.73
CA SER A 198 14.22 5.33 -13.39
C SER A 198 13.03 5.78 -14.25
N GLY A 199 13.13 6.93 -14.94
CA GLY A 199 12.01 7.57 -15.62
C GLY A 199 10.91 8.03 -14.65
N ASN A 200 11.22 8.12 -13.36
CA ASN A 200 10.27 8.48 -12.31
C ASN A 200 10.88 9.57 -11.39
N SER A 201 10.16 10.68 -11.25
CA SER A 201 10.55 11.82 -10.41
C SER A 201 9.98 11.77 -8.98
N LEU A 202 9.32 10.67 -8.61
CA LEU A 202 8.74 10.48 -7.28
C LEU A 202 9.85 10.38 -6.23
N THR A 203 9.88 11.34 -5.29
CA THR A 203 10.82 11.37 -4.17
C THR A 203 10.13 11.03 -2.85
N THR A 204 10.90 10.68 -1.83
CA THR A 204 10.40 10.48 -0.46
C THR A 204 9.66 11.73 0.04
N ASP A 205 10.20 12.93 -0.18
CA ASP A 205 9.53 14.18 0.17
C ASP A 205 8.18 14.33 -0.53
N ALA A 206 8.09 14.02 -1.83
CA ALA A 206 6.82 14.06 -2.56
C ALA A 206 5.80 13.08 -1.97
N ILE A 207 6.24 11.88 -1.56
CA ILE A 207 5.38 10.89 -0.88
C ILE A 207 4.89 11.44 0.46
N VAL A 208 5.77 12.00 1.28
CA VAL A 208 5.42 12.60 2.57
C VAL A 208 4.39 13.72 2.38
N GLN A 209 4.59 14.61 1.40
CA GLN A 209 3.63 15.68 1.09
C GLN A 209 2.27 15.12 0.66
N ARG A 210 2.23 14.04 -0.13
CA ARG A 210 0.98 13.37 -0.50
C ARG A 210 0.28 12.75 0.72
N ILE A 211 1.02 12.12 1.64
CA ILE A 211 0.47 11.57 2.89
C ILE A 211 -0.16 12.67 3.74
N ILE A 212 0.55 13.79 3.95
CA ILE A 212 0.05 14.94 4.71
C ILE A 212 -1.20 15.51 4.07
N LYS A 213 -1.20 15.70 2.74
CA LYS A 213 -2.37 16.17 2.00
C LYS A 213 -3.59 15.25 2.18
N ASN A 214 -3.39 13.93 2.07
CA ASN A 214 -4.46 12.95 2.25
C ASN A 214 -5.01 12.98 3.69
N ARG A 215 -4.16 13.20 4.69
CA ARG A 215 -4.57 13.36 6.09
C ARG A 215 -5.45 14.59 6.29
N LEU A 216 -5.03 15.75 5.78
CA LEU A 216 -5.81 16.99 5.87
C LEU A 216 -7.18 16.87 5.17
N LEU A 217 -7.22 16.21 4.01
CA LEU A 217 -8.48 15.93 3.31
C LEU A 217 -9.39 14.98 4.09
N PHE A 218 -8.82 13.98 4.76
CA PHE A 218 -9.58 13.10 5.64
C PHE A 218 -10.20 13.87 6.81
N GLU A 219 -9.41 14.68 7.51
CA GLU A 219 -9.88 15.50 8.64
C GLU A 219 -10.99 16.46 8.22
N ALA A 220 -10.84 17.15 7.08
CA ALA A 220 -11.86 18.04 6.54
C ALA A 220 -13.17 17.30 6.19
N ARG A 221 -13.10 16.06 5.68
CA ARG A 221 -14.29 15.24 5.44
C ARG A 221 -14.97 14.82 6.73
N ASN A 222 -14.19 14.44 7.75
CA ASN A 222 -14.73 14.02 9.04
C ASN A 222 -15.41 15.18 9.76
N GLN A 223 -14.78 16.36 9.80
CA GLN A 223 -15.40 17.57 10.36
C GLN A 223 -16.74 17.92 9.68
N LYS A 224 -16.82 17.79 8.35
CA LYS A 224 -18.07 18.01 7.61
C LYS A 224 -19.14 16.97 7.96
N LYS A 225 -18.76 15.72 8.19
CA LYS A 225 -19.68 14.65 8.58
C LYS A 225 -20.19 14.87 10.00
N GLU A 226 -19.30 15.14 10.95
CA GLU A 226 -19.62 15.46 12.34
C GLU A 226 -20.53 16.69 12.45
N ALA A 227 -20.23 17.76 11.70
CA ALA A 227 -21.08 18.96 11.67
C ALA A 227 -22.50 18.66 11.14
N LYS A 228 -22.64 17.79 10.13
CA LYS A 228 -23.95 17.34 9.63
C LYS A 228 -24.70 16.51 10.67
N GLU A 229 -24.02 15.58 11.34
CA GLU A 229 -24.62 14.74 12.40
C GLU A 229 -25.10 15.61 13.59
N ILE A 230 -24.29 16.56 14.04
CA ILE A 230 -24.65 17.51 15.09
C ILE A 230 -25.88 18.34 14.67
N ALA A 231 -25.92 18.83 13.43
CA ALA A 231 -27.05 19.59 12.92
C ALA A 231 -28.35 18.77 12.89
N VAL A 232 -28.29 17.50 12.50
CA VAL A 232 -29.44 16.58 12.52
C VAL A 232 -29.94 16.35 13.94
N ILE A 233 -29.04 16.09 14.89
CA ILE A 233 -29.40 15.89 16.31
C ILE A 233 -30.04 17.15 16.89
N GLN A 234 -29.49 18.33 16.60
CA GLN A 234 -30.06 19.61 17.05
C GLN A 234 -31.44 19.87 16.45
N ALA A 235 -31.65 19.55 15.17
CA ALA A 235 -32.95 19.68 14.52
C ALA A 235 -34.00 18.73 15.13
N MET A 236 -33.62 17.47 15.42
CA MET A 236 -34.49 16.51 16.10
C MET A 236 -34.89 16.99 17.49
N LYS A 237 -33.94 17.50 18.29
CA LYS A 237 -34.23 18.07 19.62
C LYS A 237 -35.19 19.26 19.56
N ARG A 238 -35.01 20.18 18.60
CA ARG A 238 -35.93 21.33 18.43
C ARG A 238 -37.35 20.88 18.09
N GLN A 239 -37.50 19.91 17.20
CA GLN A 239 -38.83 19.36 16.86
C GLN A 239 -39.49 18.66 18.05
N GLU A 240 -38.71 18.01 18.90
CA GLU A 240 -39.21 17.34 20.11
C GLU A 240 -39.64 18.36 21.18
N GLU A 241 -38.87 19.44 21.36
CA GLU A 241 -39.24 20.56 22.23
C GLU A 241 -40.51 21.29 21.76
N GLU A 242 -40.64 21.54 20.45
CA GLU A 242 -41.85 22.12 19.85
C GLU A 242 -43.08 21.24 20.06
N LYS A 243 -42.98 19.94 19.76
CA LYS A 243 -44.06 18.97 20.01
C LYS A 243 -44.45 18.89 21.49
N THR A 244 -43.48 19.01 22.40
CA THR A 244 -43.74 18.98 23.85
C THR A 244 -44.47 20.25 24.29
N LYS A 245 -44.11 21.42 23.75
CA LYS A 245 -44.80 22.69 24.02
C LYS A 245 -46.23 22.69 23.47
N GLU A 246 -46.43 22.21 22.24
CA GLU A 246 -47.77 22.07 21.63
C GLU A 246 -48.66 21.13 22.44
N ARG A 247 -48.14 19.98 22.89
CA ARG A 247 -48.87 19.08 23.80
C ARG A 247 -49.22 19.73 25.13
N ALA A 248 -48.31 20.50 25.73
CA ALA A 248 -48.58 21.19 26.99
C ALA A 248 -49.66 22.28 26.83
N GLN A 249 -49.70 22.97 25.69
CA GLN A 249 -50.74 23.96 25.37
C GLN A 249 -52.10 23.33 25.05
N ALA A 250 -52.14 22.15 24.45
CA ALA A 250 -53.39 21.46 24.12
C ALA A 250 -54.10 20.81 25.33
N VAL A 251 -53.42 20.74 26.49
CA VAL A 251 -53.95 20.16 27.74
C VAL A 251 -54.49 21.24 28.69
N LEU A 252 -54.27 22.53 28.39
CA LEU A 252 -54.84 23.70 29.06
C LEU A 252 -56.12 24.17 28.37
#